data_AF-A0A7J6MQV5-F1
#
_entry.id   AF-A0A7J6MQV5-F1
#
_cell.length_a   1.000
_cell.length_b   1.000
_cell.length_c   1.000
_cell.angle_alpha   90.00
_cell.angle_beta   90.00
_cell.angle_gamma   90.00
#
_symmetry.space_group_name_H-M   'P 1'
#
loop_
_entity.id
_entity.type
_entity.pdbx_description
1 polymer ?
#
loop_
_entity_poly.entity_id
_entity_poly.type
_entity_poly.pdbx_seq_one_letter_code
_entity_poly.pdbx_strand_id
1 'polypeptide(L)'
;MFRVAFGRLATAQQSSGVLQGLKAAGGFKSAFRESTFWNSPTVMGTTFLAVLSLPFLYRAGSAVYWTKELRKLNAREVINDRFNWLHTEMLDDEVTKQCAKQAPKGLQRIGNSGVVM
;
A
#
# COMPACT_ATOMS: atom_id res chain seq x y z
N MET A 1 34.25 1.03 22.19
CA MET A 1 33.65 -0.31 22.03
C MET A 1 32.29 -0.34 22.73
N PHE A 2 31.21 -0.05 22.00
CA PHE A 2 29.84 -0.07 22.55
C PHE A 2 29.15 -1.37 22.12
N ARG A 3 28.93 -2.29 23.06
CA ARG A 3 28.07 -3.46 22.86
C ARG A 3 26.62 -3.05 23.17
N VAL A 4 25.84 -2.83 22.12
CA VAL A 4 24.38 -2.69 22.22
C VAL A 4 23.81 -4.08 22.51
N ALA A 5 23.43 -4.31 23.75
CA ALA A 5 22.63 -5.45 24.14
C ALA A 5 21.23 -5.26 23.53
N PHE A 6 20.98 -5.89 22.39
CA PHE A 6 19.62 -6.12 21.90
C PHE A 6 18.93 -7.02 22.91
N GLY A 7 18.16 -6.38 23.79
CA GLY A 7 17.26 -7.02 24.72
C GLY A 7 16.42 -8.05 24.00
N ARG A 8 16.40 -9.25 24.57
CA ARG A 8 15.53 -10.37 24.24
C ARG A 8 14.14 -9.86 23.93
N LEU A 9 13.78 -9.88 22.64
CA LEU A 9 12.44 -9.59 22.18
C LEU A 9 11.50 -10.59 22.88
N ALA A 10 10.59 -10.00 23.64
CA ALA A 10 9.58 -10.67 24.43
C ALA A 10 8.87 -11.76 23.62
N THR A 11 8.88 -12.97 24.17
CA THR A 11 7.76 -13.90 24.17
C THR A 11 6.92 -13.94 22.89
N ALA A 12 7.43 -14.65 21.87
CA ALA A 12 6.56 -15.38 20.96
C ALA A 12 5.86 -16.49 21.78
N GLN A 13 4.83 -16.09 22.52
CA GLN A 13 4.00 -16.98 23.32
C GLN A 13 3.15 -17.82 22.37
N GLN A 14 3.68 -19.01 22.06
CA GLN A 14 2.98 -20.25 21.80
C GLN A 14 1.64 -20.14 21.05
N SER A 15 1.69 -20.12 19.72
CA SER A 15 0.59 -20.63 18.88
C SER A 15 0.67 -22.16 18.70
N SER A 16 1.40 -22.83 19.60
CA SER A 16 1.67 -24.27 19.55
C SER A 16 0.39 -25.11 19.71
N GLY A 17 -0.65 -24.61 20.38
CA GLY A 17 -1.88 -25.39 20.63
C GLY A 17 -2.76 -25.62 19.39
N VAL A 18 -2.96 -24.59 18.56
CA VAL A 18 -3.90 -24.67 17.42
C VAL A 18 -3.32 -25.53 16.29
N LEU A 19 -2.02 -25.40 16.02
CA LEU A 19 -1.34 -26.22 15.01
C LEU A 19 -1.08 -27.65 15.49
N GLN A 20 -0.88 -27.87 16.79
CA GLN A 20 -0.68 -29.21 17.34
C GLN A 20 -1.98 -30.00 17.44
N GLY A 21 -3.13 -29.37 17.71
CA GLY A 21 -4.45 -30.00 17.65
C GLY A 21 -4.84 -30.43 16.22
N LEU A 22 -4.52 -29.61 15.22
CA LEU A 22 -4.78 -29.91 13.80
C LEU A 22 -3.87 -31.01 13.23
N LYS A 23 -2.62 -31.07 13.71
CA LYS A 23 -1.66 -32.12 13.34
C LYS A 23 -1.96 -33.45 14.06
N ALA A 24 -2.41 -33.39 15.32
CA ALA A 24 -2.87 -34.55 16.08
C ALA A 24 -4.17 -35.16 15.52
N ALA A 25 -5.02 -34.34 14.90
CA ALA A 25 -6.29 -34.80 14.32
C ALA A 25 -6.16 -35.42 12.91
N GLY A 26 -4.97 -35.50 12.30
CA GLY A 26 -4.80 -36.09 10.96
C GLY A 26 -5.29 -35.18 9.81
N GLY A 27 -5.31 -33.86 10.02
CA GLY A 27 -5.73 -32.86 9.04
C GLY A 27 -7.19 -32.40 9.17
N PHE A 28 -7.55 -31.31 8.49
CA PHE A 28 -8.88 -30.68 8.56
C PHE A 28 -10.05 -31.65 8.33
N LYS A 29 -9.90 -32.58 7.39
CA LYS A 29 -10.95 -33.57 7.06
C LYS A 29 -11.21 -34.58 8.19
N SER A 30 -10.19 -34.89 8.97
CA SER A 30 -10.29 -35.83 10.09
C SER A 30 -10.69 -35.13 11.40
N ALA A 31 -10.31 -33.85 11.56
CA ALA A 31 -10.82 -32.97 12.61
C ALA A 31 -12.33 -32.70 12.51
N PHE A 32 -12.87 -32.60 11.29
CA PHE A 32 -14.31 -32.40 11.03
C PHE A 32 -15.13 -33.70 10.90
N ARG A 33 -14.57 -34.86 11.27
CA ARG A 33 -15.40 -36.08 11.40
C ARG A 33 -16.31 -35.94 12.61
N GLU A 34 -17.59 -36.26 12.44
CA GLU A 34 -18.61 -36.14 13.49
C GLU A 34 -18.21 -36.85 14.80
N SER A 35 -17.60 -38.04 14.70
CA SER A 35 -17.10 -38.79 15.86
C SER A 35 -15.92 -38.13 16.59
N THR A 36 -15.11 -37.31 15.91
CA THR A 36 -13.92 -36.67 16.49
C THR A 36 -14.22 -35.24 16.93
N PHE A 37 -15.10 -34.55 16.19
CA PHE A 37 -15.50 -33.17 16.45
C PHE A 37 -16.30 -33.04 17.75
N TRP A 38 -17.29 -33.92 17.96
CA TRP A 38 -18.14 -33.86 19.15
C TRP A 38 -17.50 -34.49 20.40
N ASN A 39 -16.56 -35.42 20.23
CA ASN A 39 -15.91 -36.10 21.36
C ASN A 39 -14.57 -35.48 21.77
N SER A 40 -13.99 -34.59 20.95
CA SER A 40 -12.71 -33.93 21.27
C SER A 40 -12.91 -32.45 21.59
N PRO A 41 -12.80 -32.03 22.87
CA PRO A 41 -13.01 -30.64 23.27
C PRO A 41 -11.97 -29.68 22.67
N THR A 42 -10.75 -30.16 22.40
CA THR A 42 -9.66 -29.37 21.82
C THR A 42 -9.94 -28.97 20.36
N VAL A 43 -10.53 -29.87 19.58
CA VAL A 43 -10.87 -29.59 18.17
C VAL A 43 -12.04 -28.61 18.12
N MET A 44 -13.08 -28.86 18.91
CA MET A 44 -14.24 -27.98 19.00
C MET A 44 -13.84 -26.54 19.40
N GLY A 45 -13.07 -26.39 20.47
CA GLY A 45 -12.65 -25.07 20.96
C GLY A 45 -11.79 -24.30 19.96
N THR A 46 -10.87 -24.97 19.27
CA THR A 46 -10.03 -24.32 18.24
C THR A 46 -10.83 -23.91 17.01
N THR A 47 -11.84 -24.70 16.60
CA THR A 47 -12.74 -24.33 15.49
C THR A 47 -13.59 -23.12 15.84
N PHE A 48 -14.20 -23.06 17.02
CA PHE A 48 -15.00 -21.89 17.42
C PHE A 48 -14.15 -20.62 17.56
N LEU A 49 -12.93 -20.74 18.10
CA LEU A 49 -11.99 -19.61 18.14
C LEU A 49 -11.56 -19.18 16.73
N ALA A 50 -11.40 -20.11 15.79
CA ALA A 50 -11.13 -19.78 14.39
C ALA A 50 -12.32 -19.04 13.74
N VAL A 51 -13.56 -19.46 14.01
CA VAL A 51 -14.77 -18.79 13.50
C VAL A 51 -14.95 -17.40 14.13
N LEU A 52 -14.68 -17.24 15.43
CA LEU A 52 -14.76 -15.95 16.10
C LEU A 52 -13.63 -15.00 15.69
N SER A 53 -12.46 -15.53 15.33
CA SER A 53 -11.33 -14.72 14.84
C SER A 53 -11.40 -14.43 13.34
N LEU A 54 -12.31 -15.06 12.59
CA LEU A 54 -12.52 -14.82 11.16
C LEU A 54 -12.70 -13.33 10.80
N PRO A 55 -13.56 -12.53 11.48
CA PRO A 55 -13.68 -11.11 11.18
C PRO A 55 -12.37 -10.32 11.38
N PHE A 56 -11.54 -10.75 12.34
CA PHE A 56 -10.23 -10.14 12.59
C PHE A 56 -9.23 -10.46 11.49
N LEU A 57 -9.13 -11.73 11.07
CA LEU A 57 -8.26 -12.14 9.97
C LEU A 57 -8.68 -11.48 8.64
N TYR A 58 -9.98 -11.39 8.39
CA TYR A 58 -10.50 -10.71 7.20
C TYR A 58 -10.09 -9.23 7.18
N ARG A 59 -10.25 -8.52 8.30
CA ARG A 59 -9.79 -7.13 8.43
C ARG A 59 -8.28 -7.00 8.25
N ALA A 60 -7.48 -7.86 8.87
CA ALA A 60 -6.03 -7.82 8.74
C ALA A 60 -5.58 -8.05 7.29
N GLY A 61 -6.15 -9.06 6.60
CA GLY A 61 -5.84 -9.34 5.20
C GLY A 61 -6.21 -8.19 4.27
N SER A 62 -7.42 -7.64 4.45
CA SER A 62 -7.87 -6.48 3.66
C SER A 62 -7.02 -5.24 3.91
N ALA A 63 -6.61 -4.95 5.15
CA ALA A 63 -5.75 -3.82 5.47
C ALA A 63 -4.39 -3.91 4.78
N VAL A 64 -3.78 -5.10 4.73
CA VAL A 64 -2.52 -5.33 4.02
C VAL A 64 -2.68 -5.11 2.51
N TYR A 65 -3.78 -5.60 1.94
CA TYR A 65 -4.11 -5.38 0.53
C TYR A 65 -4.23 -3.89 0.21
N TRP A 66 -5.06 -3.17 0.96
CA TRP A 66 -5.26 -1.73 0.79
C TRP A 66 -3.97 -0.93 0.98
N THR A 67 -3.10 -1.31 1.91
CA THR A 67 -1.81 -0.64 2.13
C THR A 67 -0.90 -0.75 0.89
N LYS A 68 -0.87 -1.91 0.23
CA LYS A 68 -0.08 -2.11 -0.99
C LYS A 68 -0.66 -1.31 -2.16
N GLU A 69 -1.98 -1.31 -2.29
CA GLU A 69 -2.65 -0.64 -3.40
C GLU A 69 -2.58 0.88 -3.26
N LEU A 70 -2.78 1.43 -2.06
CA LEU A 70 -2.62 2.85 -1.77
C LEU A 70 -1.21 3.35 -2.08
N ARG A 71 -0.18 2.54 -1.83
CA ARG A 71 1.20 2.91 -2.20
C ARG A 71 1.37 3.03 -3.72
N LYS A 72 0.77 2.13 -4.49
CA LYS A 72 0.80 2.19 -5.96
C LYS A 72 -0.01 3.38 -6.47
N LEU A 73 -1.18 3.62 -5.89
CA LEU A 73 -2.06 4.73 -6.26
C LEU A 73 -1.37 6.08 -6.03
N ASN A 74 -0.76 6.27 -4.87
CA ASN A 74 -0.03 7.50 -4.54
C ASN A 74 1.13 7.75 -5.52
N ALA A 75 1.89 6.71 -5.90
CA ALA A 75 2.94 6.86 -6.89
C ALA A 75 2.40 7.30 -8.26
N ARG A 76 1.25 6.75 -8.68
CA ARG A 76 0.59 7.14 -9.93
C ARG A 76 0.09 8.58 -9.88
N GLU A 77 -0.46 9.02 -8.75
CA GLU A 77 -0.97 10.37 -8.56
C GLU A 77 0.15 11.41 -8.67
N VAL A 78 1.27 11.18 -7.98
CA VAL A 78 2.44 12.06 -8.05
C VAL A 78 2.97 12.16 -9.48
N ILE A 79 3.04 11.03 -10.19
CA ILE A 79 3.50 11.01 -11.58
C ILE A 79 2.52 11.78 -12.47
N ASN A 80 1.22 11.57 -12.30
CA ASN A 80 0.18 12.24 -13.07
C ASN A 80 0.21 13.77 -12.87
N ASP A 81 0.41 14.24 -11.65
CA ASP A 81 0.55 15.66 -11.33
C ASP A 81 1.75 16.29 -12.05
N ARG A 82 2.89 15.58 -12.09
CA ARG A 82 4.08 16.05 -12.81
C ARG A 82 3.88 16.09 -14.32
N PHE A 83 3.16 15.14 -14.88
CA PHE A 83 2.81 15.17 -16.31
C PHE A 83 1.85 16.29 -16.64
N ASN A 84 0.88 16.59 -15.77
CA ASN A 84 -0.03 17.72 -15.96
C ASN A 84 0.73 19.05 -15.94
N TRP A 85 1.65 19.24 -14.98
CA TRP A 85 2.49 20.43 -14.94
C TRP A 85 3.38 20.56 -16.19
N LEU A 86 3.99 19.46 -16.64
CA LEU A 86 4.80 19.46 -17.86
C LEU A 86 3.96 19.81 -19.09
N HIS A 87 2.74 19.29 -19.18
CA HIS A 87 1.84 19.58 -20.29
C HIS A 87 1.46 21.07 -20.36
N THR A 88 1.17 21.70 -19.22
CA THR A 88 0.89 23.14 -19.20
C THR A 88 2.09 23.98 -19.62
N GLU A 89 3.30 23.62 -19.17
CA GLU A 89 4.51 24.35 -19.58
C GLU A 89 4.83 24.18 -21.06
N MET A 90 4.61 22.99 -21.63
CA MET A 90 4.82 22.79 -23.07
C MET A 90 3.88 23.67 -23.91
N LEU A 91 2.63 23.85 -23.47
CA LEU A 91 1.68 24.76 -24.12
C LEU A 91 2.14 26.22 -24.02
N ASP A 92 2.59 26.66 -22.84
CA ASP A 92 3.11 28.02 -22.64
C ASP A 92 4.35 28.29 -23.50
N ASP A 93 5.23 27.29 -23.63
CA ASP A 93 6.40 27.33 -24.50
C ASP A 93 6.02 27.43 -25.98
N GLU A 94 5.00 26.69 -26.42
CA GLU A 94 4.48 26.74 -27.79
C GLU A 94 3.87 28.10 -28.09
N VAL A 95 3.06 28.65 -27.19
CA VAL A 95 2.48 29.99 -27.31
C VAL A 95 3.57 31.05 -27.35
N THR A 96 4.58 30.97 -26.47
CA THR A 96 5.71 31.91 -26.44
C THR A 96 6.50 31.88 -27.74
N LYS A 97 6.77 30.69 -28.28
CA LYS A 97 7.42 30.52 -29.59
C LYS A 97 6.58 31.11 -30.73
N GLN A 98 5.26 30.95 -30.69
CA GLN A 98 4.36 31.53 -31.69
C GLN A 98 4.28 33.06 -31.58
N CYS A 99 4.18 33.63 -30.38
CA CYS A 99 4.25 35.08 -30.15
C CYS A 99 5.58 35.66 -30.63
N ALA A 100 6.70 34.98 -30.37
CA ALA A 100 8.01 35.41 -30.84
C ALA A 100 8.12 35.40 -32.38
N LYS A 101 7.48 34.45 -33.07
CA LYS A 101 7.43 34.42 -34.55
C LYS A 101 6.61 35.56 -35.15
N GLN A 102 5.58 36.02 -34.44
CA GLN A 102 4.73 37.13 -34.87
C GLN A 102 5.33 38.50 -34.53
N ALA A 103 6.36 38.55 -33.67
CA ALA A 103 7.05 39.80 -33.36
C ALA A 103 7.86 40.30 -34.59
N PRO A 104 7.73 41.59 -34.97
CA PRO A 104 8.47 42.15 -36.09
C PRO A 104 9.98 42.08 -35.82
N LYS A 105 10.75 41.64 -36.83
CA LYS A 105 12.22 41.53 -36.80
C LYS A 105 12.84 42.92 -36.61
N GLY A 106 12.99 43.35 -35.37
CA GLY A 106 13.59 44.65 -35.02
C GLY A 106 13.10 45.27 -33.71
N LEU A 107 12.00 44.81 -33.11
CA LEU A 107 11.42 45.44 -31.92
C LEU A 107 11.62 44.60 -30.65
N GLN A 108 12.85 44.51 -30.14
CA GLN A 108 13.08 44.03 -28.77
C GLN A 108 12.95 45.20 -27.79
N ARG A 109 11.75 45.33 -27.21
CA ARG A 109 11.44 46.32 -26.19
C ARG A 109 12.04 45.88 -24.85
N ILE A 110 13.29 46.25 -24.59
CA ILE A 110 13.93 46.10 -23.28
C ILE A 110 13.40 47.23 -22.39
N GLY A 111 12.57 46.89 -21.41
CA GLY A 111 12.31 47.73 -20.24
C GLY A 111 11.49 49.00 -20.50
N ASN A 112 10.43 49.15 -19.72
CA ASN A 112 9.61 50.35 -19.51
C ASN A 112 10.13 51.69 -20.11
N SER A 113 9.93 51.93 -21.40
CA SER A 113 9.84 53.24 -22.07
C SER A 113 9.50 53.06 -23.56
N GLY A 114 8.75 54.03 -24.09
CA GLY A 114 8.49 54.38 -25.50
C GLY A 114 8.90 53.44 -26.65
N VAL A 115 7.94 53.18 -27.55
CA VAL A 115 8.20 52.80 -28.94
C VAL A 115 9.03 53.92 -29.59
N VAL A 116 10.14 53.59 -30.24
CA VAL A 116 10.86 54.50 -31.13
C VAL A 116 10.77 53.92 -32.54
N MET A 117 10.22 54.73 -33.46
CA MET A 117 10.18 54.49 -34.91
C MET A 117 11.55 54.65 -35.54
#